data_AF-A0AA37XLK7-F1
#
_entry.id   AF-A0AA37XLK7-F1
#
_cell.length_a   1.000
_cell.length_b   1.000
_cell.length_c   1.000
_cell.angle_alpha   90.00
_cell.angle_beta   90.00
_cell.angle_gamma   90.00
#
_symmetry.space_group_name_H-M   'P 1'
#
loop_
_entity.id
_entity.type
_entity.pdbx_description
1 polymer ?
#
loop_
_entity_poly.entity_id
_entity_poly.type
_entity_poly.pdbx_seq_one_letter_code
_entity_poly.pdbx_strand_id
1 'polypeptide(L)'
;MLEKILLGTYTRGESKGVYSAQLDTESKKLSNLTLAAKETSPTYLAKSKADYLYTVTTIDDKGGVAAYDPSFNYLNAVTEEGAPLCYVAVDNDRQLVYGANYHKGEVNVYQILEDGSLKASDAVYHDEPTGPHENQDHAHAHYANLAPDNRLVVCDLGTDRIYTYDVSEDGKLTEVAVFEAPAGTGPRHLTFHPNEKYAYLFGELDSTVTILSYDKATGQFSQEGKISTLPEDYHDFNGGAAIRITSDGKFLYVSNRGHNSITVFTVNNDGNCLSFLQNIESQGDFPRDFNLDPTEKFIVCGHQKSDNLSLFERNELTGELKLISSDFYAPECVCVLFD
;
A
#
# COMPACT_ATOMS: atom_id res chain seq x y z
N MET A 1 -15.23 21.20 -0.14
CA MET A 1 -13.96 21.32 -0.90
C MET A 1 -13.88 20.14 -1.87
N LEU A 2 -13.27 20.32 -3.05
CA LEU A 2 -13.05 19.23 -4.00
C LEU A 2 -11.63 18.69 -3.85
N GLU A 3 -11.53 17.42 -3.48
CA GLU A 3 -10.28 16.68 -3.33
C GLU A 3 -10.16 15.71 -4.50
N LYS A 4 -8.97 15.67 -5.11
CA LYS A 4 -8.72 14.81 -6.27
C LYS A 4 -8.18 13.47 -5.79
N ILE A 5 -8.62 12.41 -6.46
CA ILE A 5 -8.23 11.03 -6.20
C ILE A 5 -7.68 10.46 -7.50
N LEU A 6 -6.56 9.76 -7.43
CA LEU A 6 -6.03 8.90 -8.47
C LEU A 6 -6.31 7.44 -8.10
N LEU A 7 -6.72 6.67 -9.10
CA LEU A 7 -7.13 5.28 -8.96
C LEU A 7 -6.25 4.42 -9.85
N GLY A 8 -5.46 3.56 -9.22
CA GLY A 8 -4.70 2.52 -9.90
C GLY A 8 -5.56 1.27 -10.06
N THR A 9 -5.43 0.58 -11.19
CA THR A 9 -6.33 -0.51 -11.58
C THR A 9 -5.56 -1.69 -12.14
N TYR A 10 -6.19 -2.86 -12.17
CA TYR A 10 -5.88 -3.81 -13.25
C TYR A 10 -6.48 -3.34 -14.57
N THR A 11 -6.03 -3.92 -15.68
CA THR A 11 -6.60 -3.68 -17.00
C THR A 11 -6.93 -5.00 -17.70
N ARG A 12 -7.53 -5.94 -16.96
CA ARG A 12 -7.90 -7.27 -17.45
C ARG A 12 -9.29 -7.27 -18.09
N GLY A 13 -10.11 -6.26 -17.80
CA GLY A 13 -11.44 -6.04 -18.35
C GLY A 13 -11.61 -4.64 -18.95
N GLU A 14 -12.52 -3.85 -18.36
CA GLU A 14 -12.93 -2.57 -18.94
C GLU A 14 -11.94 -1.44 -18.72
N SER A 15 -11.15 -1.50 -17.64
CA SER A 15 -10.20 -0.44 -17.31
C SER A 15 -9.20 -0.19 -18.45
N LYS A 16 -8.73 1.06 -18.53
CA LYS A 16 -7.75 1.52 -19.53
C LYS A 16 -6.47 2.09 -18.92
N GLY A 17 -6.33 2.09 -17.60
CA GLY A 17 -5.15 2.61 -16.90
C GLY A 17 -5.49 3.36 -15.64
N VAL A 18 -4.84 4.50 -15.42
CA VAL A 18 -5.04 5.34 -14.24
C VAL A 18 -6.24 6.25 -14.44
N TYR A 19 -7.16 6.25 -13.47
CA TYR A 19 -8.30 7.16 -13.46
C TYR A 19 -8.11 8.28 -12.44
N SER A 20 -8.75 9.42 -12.68
CA SER A 20 -8.96 10.46 -11.68
C SER A 20 -10.44 10.57 -11.34
N ALA A 21 -10.74 10.77 -10.07
CA ALA A 21 -12.07 11.08 -9.54
C ALA A 21 -11.97 12.26 -8.55
N GLN A 22 -13.10 12.75 -8.07
CA GLN A 22 -13.17 13.83 -7.10
C GLN A 22 -14.08 13.47 -5.92
N LEU A 23 -13.63 13.73 -4.70
CA LEU A 23 -14.44 13.77 -3.49
C LEU A 23 -14.83 15.22 -3.20
N ASP A 24 -16.13 15.50 -3.18
CA ASP A 24 -16.66 16.72 -2.59
C ASP A 24 -16.94 16.49 -1.10
N THR A 25 -16.11 17.06 -0.24
CA THR A 25 -16.22 16.92 1.22
C THR A 25 -17.40 17.66 1.83
N GLU A 26 -17.98 18.64 1.13
CA GLU A 26 -19.16 19.37 1.61
C GLU A 26 -20.45 18.59 1.27
N SER A 27 -20.57 18.15 0.02
CA SER A 27 -21.75 17.37 -0.39
C SER A 27 -21.64 15.87 -0.11
N LYS A 28 -20.46 15.40 0.32
CA LYS A 28 -20.12 14.00 0.63
C LYS A 28 -20.34 13.07 -0.57
N LYS A 29 -19.80 13.44 -1.73
CA LYS A 29 -20.04 12.73 -2.99
C LYS A 29 -18.78 12.51 -3.81
N LEU A 30 -18.68 11.34 -4.41
CA LEU A 30 -17.71 11.03 -5.46
C LEU A 30 -18.27 11.44 -6.83
N SER A 31 -17.43 12.00 -7.70
CA SER A 31 -17.82 12.46 -9.02
C SER A 31 -16.64 12.46 -10.01
N ASN A 32 -16.92 12.77 -11.28
CA ASN A 32 -15.93 13.11 -12.31
C ASN A 32 -14.87 12.02 -12.57
N LEU A 33 -15.29 10.76 -12.71
CA LEU A 33 -14.40 9.69 -13.16
C LEU A 33 -13.92 9.98 -14.59
N THR A 34 -12.60 10.16 -14.76
CA THR A 34 -11.96 10.42 -16.04
C THR A 34 -10.69 9.60 -16.16
N LEU A 35 -10.36 9.12 -17.37
CA LEU A 35 -9.08 8.46 -17.62
C LEU A 35 -7.98 9.53 -17.57
N ALA A 36 -7.07 9.43 -16.60
CA ALA A 36 -5.95 10.35 -16.43
C ALA A 36 -4.76 9.94 -17.30
N ALA A 37 -4.41 8.65 -17.30
CA ALA A 37 -3.34 8.09 -18.12
C ALA A 37 -3.71 6.70 -18.65
N LYS A 38 -3.48 6.46 -19.94
CA LYS A 38 -3.57 5.11 -20.51
C LYS A 38 -2.32 4.33 -20.11
N GLU A 39 -2.51 3.20 -19.44
CA GLU A 39 -1.43 2.37 -18.91
C GLU A 39 -1.92 0.93 -18.74
N THR A 40 -1.01 -0.04 -18.82
CA THR A 40 -1.30 -1.47 -18.65
C THR A 40 -1.12 -1.87 -17.19
N SER A 41 -2.25 -2.20 -16.52
CA SER A 41 -2.31 -2.62 -15.12
C SER A 41 -1.47 -1.78 -14.15
N PRO A 42 -1.70 -0.45 -14.04
CA PRO A 42 -1.05 0.41 -13.06
C PRO A 42 -1.61 0.15 -11.65
N THR A 43 -1.28 -1.02 -11.09
CA THR A 43 -1.92 -1.53 -9.87
C THR A 43 -1.49 -0.81 -8.58
N TYR A 44 -0.44 0.01 -8.64
CA TYR A 44 -0.02 0.87 -7.55
C TYR A 44 0.55 2.17 -8.08
N LEU A 45 0.31 3.26 -7.36
CA LEU A 45 0.64 4.62 -7.75
C LEU A 45 1.43 5.30 -6.64
N ALA A 46 2.37 6.16 -7.00
CA ALA A 46 3.03 7.08 -6.09
C ALA A 46 3.21 8.44 -6.75
N LYS A 47 3.11 9.51 -5.96
CA LYS A 47 3.37 10.87 -6.42
C LYS A 47 4.57 11.47 -5.70
N SER A 48 5.38 12.23 -6.44
CA SER A 48 6.38 13.11 -5.85
C SER A 48 5.75 14.41 -5.34
N LYS A 49 6.50 15.14 -4.53
CA LYS A 49 6.16 16.50 -4.08
C LYS A 49 6.08 17.51 -5.22
N ALA A 50 6.70 17.23 -6.36
CA ALA A 50 6.62 18.02 -7.58
C ALA A 50 5.50 17.54 -8.53
N ASP A 51 4.58 16.72 -8.02
CA ASP A 51 3.39 16.21 -8.72
C ASP A 51 3.62 15.23 -9.87
N TYR A 52 4.86 14.80 -10.12
CA TYR A 52 5.12 13.67 -11.01
C TYR A 52 4.47 12.39 -10.46
N LEU A 53 3.84 11.63 -11.35
CA LEU A 53 3.20 10.35 -11.06
C LEU A 53 4.10 9.20 -11.51
N TYR A 54 4.31 8.24 -10.62
CA TYR A 54 4.99 6.99 -10.88
C TYR A 54 4.03 5.83 -10.70
N THR A 55 4.02 4.91 -11.64
CA THR A 55 3.08 3.78 -11.63
C THR A 55 3.83 2.49 -11.91
N VAL A 56 3.36 1.40 -11.30
CA VAL A 56 3.65 0.06 -11.83
C VAL A 56 3.25 0.02 -13.30
N THR A 57 4.05 -0.63 -14.16
CA THR A 57 3.74 -0.78 -15.59
C THR A 57 4.15 -2.14 -16.13
N THR A 58 3.57 -2.50 -17.27
CA THR A 58 4.02 -3.59 -18.15
C THR A 58 4.07 -3.10 -19.59
N ILE A 59 5.24 -3.19 -20.22
CA ILE A 59 5.47 -2.81 -21.62
C ILE A 59 6.21 -3.95 -22.31
N ASP A 60 5.68 -4.46 -23.42
CA ASP A 60 6.29 -5.55 -24.19
C ASP A 60 6.67 -6.77 -23.33
N ASP A 61 5.75 -7.18 -22.43
CA ASP A 61 5.93 -8.27 -21.45
C ASP A 61 7.07 -8.05 -20.43
N LYS A 62 7.54 -6.80 -20.28
CA LYS A 62 8.52 -6.38 -19.28
C LYS A 62 7.87 -5.54 -18.18
N GLY A 63 8.14 -5.90 -16.93
CA GLY A 63 7.68 -5.21 -15.74
C GLY A 63 8.57 -4.05 -15.33
N GLY A 64 8.00 -3.02 -14.70
CA GLY A 64 8.80 -1.92 -14.14
C GLY A 64 7.97 -0.73 -13.67
N VAL A 65 8.55 0.47 -13.77
CA VAL A 65 7.89 1.75 -13.40
C VAL A 65 7.79 2.67 -14.61
N ALA A 66 6.61 3.24 -14.82
CA ALA A 66 6.37 4.35 -15.75
C ALA A 66 6.31 5.68 -15.00
N ALA A 67 6.79 6.75 -15.64
CA ALA A 67 6.79 8.11 -15.12
C ALA A 67 5.93 9.02 -15.99
N TYR A 68 5.17 9.89 -15.33
CA TYR A 68 4.30 10.88 -15.95
C TYR A 68 4.51 12.25 -15.31
N ASP A 69 4.41 13.29 -16.12
CA ASP A 69 4.47 14.68 -15.64
C ASP A 69 3.20 15.05 -14.83
N PRO A 70 3.17 16.24 -14.18
CA PRO A 70 2.00 16.69 -13.41
C PRO A 70 0.69 16.82 -14.22
N SER A 71 0.78 16.84 -15.55
CA SER A 71 -0.36 16.86 -16.47
C SER A 71 -0.70 15.47 -17.03
N PHE A 72 -0.09 14.42 -16.48
CA PHE A 72 -0.21 13.02 -16.90
C PHE A 72 0.31 12.71 -18.30
N ASN A 73 1.23 13.52 -18.83
CA ASN A 73 1.95 13.16 -20.05
C ASN A 73 3.03 12.13 -19.72
N TYR A 74 3.10 11.06 -20.50
CA TYR A 74 4.12 10.03 -20.37
C TYR A 74 5.52 10.62 -20.61
N LEU A 75 6.45 10.33 -19.70
CA LEU A 75 7.85 10.74 -19.78
C LEU A 75 8.72 9.59 -20.29
N ASN A 76 8.81 8.53 -19.50
CA ASN A 76 9.47 7.28 -19.87
C ASN A 76 8.97 6.11 -18.99
N ALA A 77 9.51 4.93 -19.26
CA ALA A 77 9.40 3.78 -18.38
C ALA A 77 10.76 3.09 -18.28
N VAL A 78 11.06 2.53 -17.12
CA VAL A 78 12.22 1.68 -16.89
C VAL A 78 11.69 0.30 -16.58
N THR A 79 11.91 -0.64 -17.50
CA THR A 79 11.38 -2.01 -17.43
C THR A 79 12.49 -3.04 -17.59
N GLU A 80 12.22 -4.24 -17.06
CA GLU A 80 13.07 -5.41 -17.15
C GLU A 80 12.26 -6.67 -17.47
N GLU A 81 12.93 -7.70 -17.98
CA GLU A 81 12.26 -8.97 -18.32
C GLU A 81 11.56 -9.57 -17.10
N GLY A 82 10.32 -10.04 -17.32
CA GLY A 82 9.52 -10.70 -16.31
C GLY A 82 8.36 -9.85 -15.81
N ALA A 83 7.78 -10.30 -14.69
CA ALA A 83 6.53 -9.79 -14.17
C ALA A 83 6.63 -8.35 -13.64
N PRO A 84 5.52 -7.58 -13.68
CA PRO A 84 5.45 -6.23 -13.12
C PRO A 84 5.60 -6.22 -11.60
N LEU A 85 6.02 -5.05 -11.11
CA LEU A 85 5.99 -4.68 -9.71
C LEU A 85 4.57 -4.74 -9.13
N CYS A 86 4.44 -4.73 -7.81
CA CYS A 86 3.16 -4.65 -7.11
C CYS A 86 3.02 -3.44 -6.20
N TYR A 87 4.10 -2.68 -5.97
CA TYR A 87 4.16 -1.52 -5.10
C TYR A 87 5.18 -0.52 -5.64
N VAL A 88 4.92 0.78 -5.45
CA VAL A 88 5.85 1.88 -5.72
C VAL A 88 5.75 2.94 -4.62
N ALA A 89 6.88 3.55 -4.25
CA ALA A 89 6.95 4.69 -3.33
C ALA A 89 8.03 5.69 -3.77
N VAL A 90 7.91 6.94 -3.32
CA VAL A 90 8.83 8.03 -3.67
C VAL A 90 9.61 8.49 -2.44
N ASP A 91 10.93 8.56 -2.58
CA ASP A 91 11.81 9.33 -1.71
C ASP A 91 12.03 10.72 -2.32
N ASN A 92 11.37 11.72 -1.75
CA ASN A 92 11.46 13.09 -2.25
C ASN A 92 12.79 13.75 -1.91
N ASP A 93 13.48 13.31 -0.87
CA ASP A 93 14.73 13.96 -0.44
C ASP A 93 15.89 13.48 -1.29
N ARG A 94 15.96 12.16 -1.55
CA ARG A 94 16.99 11.55 -2.41
C ARG A 94 16.63 11.54 -3.89
N GLN A 95 15.41 11.94 -4.25
CA GLN A 95 14.89 11.86 -5.62
C GLN A 95 14.97 10.41 -6.15
N LEU A 96 14.40 9.47 -5.39
CA LEU A 96 14.35 8.05 -5.76
C LEU A 96 12.90 7.54 -5.83
N VAL A 97 12.70 6.47 -6.60
CA VAL A 97 11.51 5.63 -6.55
C VAL A 97 11.93 4.23 -6.12
N TYR A 98 11.20 3.65 -5.18
CA TYR A 98 11.35 2.26 -4.76
C TYR A 98 10.21 1.44 -5.32
N GLY A 99 10.51 0.24 -5.82
CA GLY A 99 9.53 -0.72 -6.31
C GLY A 99 9.69 -2.08 -5.62
N ALA A 100 8.59 -2.76 -5.34
CA ALA A 100 8.61 -4.15 -4.89
C ALA A 100 8.01 -5.05 -5.97
N ASN A 101 8.64 -6.18 -6.26
CA ASN A 101 8.18 -7.15 -7.24
C ASN A 101 7.74 -8.46 -6.56
N TYR A 102 6.42 -8.67 -6.54
CA TYR A 102 5.82 -9.87 -5.95
C TYR A 102 6.33 -11.16 -6.62
N HIS A 103 6.41 -11.20 -7.95
CA HIS A 103 6.66 -12.44 -8.68
C HIS A 103 8.15 -12.76 -8.87
N LYS A 104 9.03 -11.80 -8.61
CA LYS A 104 10.48 -11.96 -8.73
C LYS A 104 11.20 -11.94 -7.38
N GLY A 105 10.50 -11.62 -6.28
CA GLY A 105 11.12 -11.52 -4.95
C GLY A 105 12.20 -10.45 -4.90
N GLU A 106 12.04 -9.36 -5.65
CA GLU A 106 13.06 -8.31 -5.79
C GLU A 106 12.53 -6.93 -5.39
N VAL A 107 13.47 -6.07 -5.01
CA VAL A 107 13.26 -4.66 -4.71
C VAL A 107 14.09 -3.84 -5.68
N ASN A 108 13.45 -2.95 -6.43
CA ASN A 108 14.11 -2.12 -7.43
C ASN A 108 14.21 -0.67 -6.94
N VAL A 109 15.31 -0.02 -7.27
CA VAL A 109 15.53 1.42 -7.02
C VAL A 109 15.71 2.14 -8.35
N TYR A 110 15.03 3.26 -8.50
CA TYR A 110 15.10 4.13 -9.67
C TYR A 110 15.47 5.55 -9.22
N GLN A 111 16.37 6.20 -9.94
CA GLN A 111 16.65 7.63 -9.79
C GLN A 111 15.63 8.46 -10.56
N ILE A 112 15.12 9.51 -9.94
CA ILE A 112 14.32 10.56 -10.56
C ILE A 112 15.29 11.57 -11.17
N LEU A 113 15.19 11.78 -12.49
CA LEU A 113 15.99 12.77 -13.23
C LEU A 113 15.37 14.16 -13.12
N GLU A 114 16.10 15.19 -13.57
CA GLU A 114 15.66 16.61 -13.45
C GLU A 114 14.30 16.90 -14.09
N ASP A 115 13.91 16.14 -15.11
CA ASP A 115 12.62 16.26 -15.81
C ASP A 115 11.52 15.33 -15.24
N GLY A 116 11.80 14.63 -14.14
CA GLY A 116 10.91 13.65 -13.51
C GLY A 116 10.92 12.27 -14.17
N SER A 117 11.68 12.05 -15.25
CA SER A 117 11.85 10.72 -15.84
C SER A 117 12.72 9.82 -14.96
N LEU A 118 12.70 8.52 -15.21
CA LEU A 118 13.38 7.53 -14.37
C LEU A 118 14.63 6.93 -15.03
N LYS A 119 15.57 6.51 -14.19
CA LYS A 119 16.71 5.67 -14.55
C LYS A 119 16.91 4.58 -13.50
N ALA A 120 17.13 3.33 -13.92
CA ALA A 120 17.47 2.25 -12.98
C ALA A 120 18.73 2.58 -12.18
N SER A 121 18.70 2.28 -10.88
CA SER A 121 19.80 2.47 -9.94
C SER A 121 20.33 1.16 -9.39
N ASP A 122 19.46 0.38 -8.75
CA ASP A 122 19.82 -0.81 -8.01
C ASP A 122 18.69 -1.83 -8.00
N ALA A 123 19.04 -3.08 -7.70
CA ALA A 123 18.09 -4.16 -7.48
C ALA A 123 18.64 -5.12 -6.42
N VAL A 124 17.79 -5.52 -5.47
CA VAL A 124 18.09 -6.53 -4.45
C VAL A 124 17.12 -7.68 -4.62
N TYR A 125 17.62 -8.91 -4.50
CA TYR A 125 16.85 -10.14 -4.64
C TYR A 125 16.83 -10.87 -3.30
N HIS A 126 15.65 -11.31 -2.88
CA HIS A 126 15.50 -12.18 -1.72
C HIS A 126 15.48 -13.64 -2.18
N ASP A 127 16.26 -14.49 -1.51
CA ASP A 127 16.36 -15.92 -1.79
C ASP A 127 16.34 -16.79 -0.51
N GLU A 128 15.92 -16.20 0.61
CA GLU A 128 15.82 -16.86 1.90
C GLU A 128 14.74 -17.96 1.91
N PRO A 129 14.83 -18.91 2.87
CA PRO A 129 13.80 -19.93 3.03
C PRO A 129 12.40 -19.34 3.18
N THR A 130 11.45 -19.93 2.46
CA THR A 130 10.06 -19.50 2.44
C THR A 130 9.25 -20.04 3.61
N GLY A 131 8.10 -19.42 3.85
CA GLY A 131 7.13 -19.88 4.84
C GLY A 131 6.32 -21.11 4.39
N PRO A 132 5.47 -21.65 5.28
CA PRO A 132 4.77 -22.93 5.06
C PRO A 132 3.50 -22.84 4.20
N HIS A 133 3.01 -21.64 3.90
CA HIS A 133 1.74 -21.46 3.17
C HIS A 133 1.91 -21.75 1.67
N GLU A 134 0.84 -22.19 0.98
CA GLU A 134 0.91 -22.53 -0.45
C GLU A 134 1.29 -21.35 -1.36
N ASN A 135 1.00 -20.13 -0.91
CA ASN A 135 1.38 -18.85 -1.56
C ASN A 135 2.76 -18.34 -1.12
N GLN A 136 3.59 -19.19 -0.52
CA GLN A 136 4.97 -18.90 -0.12
C GLN A 136 5.91 -19.89 -0.85
N ASP A 137 5.75 -20.00 -2.17
CA ASP A 137 6.53 -20.92 -3.01
C ASP A 137 7.89 -20.34 -3.43
N HIS A 138 8.07 -19.02 -3.31
CA HIS A 138 9.33 -18.29 -3.41
C HIS A 138 9.21 -16.95 -2.66
N ALA A 139 10.25 -16.11 -2.70
CA ALA A 139 10.21 -14.76 -2.16
C ALA A 139 9.20 -13.87 -2.91
N HIS A 140 8.47 -13.04 -2.16
CA HIS A 140 7.39 -12.19 -2.65
C HIS A 140 7.43 -10.81 -2.00
N ALA A 141 8.39 -9.98 -2.39
CA ALA A 141 8.46 -8.58 -1.97
C ALA A 141 7.16 -7.85 -2.34
N HIS A 142 6.42 -7.34 -1.34
CA HIS A 142 5.11 -6.72 -1.54
C HIS A 142 5.08 -5.23 -1.15
N TYR A 143 6.04 -4.75 -0.36
CA TYR A 143 6.09 -3.36 0.10
C TYR A 143 7.54 -2.88 0.12
N ALA A 144 7.78 -1.62 -0.24
CA ALA A 144 9.09 -0.98 -0.15
C ALA A 144 8.86 0.52 0.11
N ASN A 145 9.01 0.98 1.36
CA ASN A 145 8.79 2.38 1.72
C ASN A 145 9.66 2.82 2.90
N LEU A 146 9.76 4.13 3.11
CA LEU A 146 10.65 4.71 4.10
C LEU A 146 10.16 4.51 5.53
N ALA A 147 11.10 4.17 6.41
CA ALA A 147 10.97 4.32 7.84
C ALA A 147 11.18 5.78 8.27
N PRO A 148 10.81 6.15 9.52
CA PRO A 148 10.97 7.52 10.04
C PRO A 148 12.42 8.01 10.20
N ASP A 149 13.41 7.16 9.95
CA ASP A 149 14.85 7.48 9.91
C ASP A 149 15.40 7.43 8.48
N ASN A 150 14.53 7.44 7.46
CA ASN A 150 14.84 7.44 6.03
C ASN A 150 15.56 6.17 5.53
N ARG A 151 15.51 5.07 6.29
CA ARG A 151 15.83 3.72 5.82
C ARG A 151 14.70 3.15 4.99
N LEU A 152 15.00 2.25 4.06
CA LEU A 152 13.99 1.55 3.28
C LEU A 152 13.55 0.29 4.03
N VAL A 153 12.25 0.13 4.24
CA VAL A 153 11.67 -1.06 4.84
C VAL A 153 10.91 -1.84 3.77
N VAL A 154 11.17 -3.14 3.70
CA VAL A 154 10.61 -4.05 2.71
C VAL A 154 9.90 -5.20 3.40
N CYS A 155 8.63 -5.43 3.06
CA CYS A 155 7.90 -6.63 3.50
C CYS A 155 7.98 -7.69 2.40
N ASP A 156 8.39 -8.89 2.77
CA ASP A 156 8.37 -10.06 1.91
C ASP A 156 7.34 -11.08 2.43
N LEU A 157 6.30 -11.30 1.64
CA LEU A 157 5.23 -12.23 1.96
C LEU A 157 5.73 -13.68 1.92
N GLY A 158 6.60 -13.99 0.97
CA GLY A 158 7.07 -15.33 0.69
C GLY A 158 8.01 -15.87 1.76
N THR A 159 8.88 -14.99 2.27
CA THR A 159 9.93 -15.36 3.24
C THR A 159 9.56 -15.10 4.70
N ASP A 160 8.35 -14.61 4.98
CA ASP A 160 7.91 -14.19 6.32
C ASP A 160 8.86 -13.16 6.97
N ARG A 161 9.42 -12.23 6.17
CA ARG A 161 10.42 -11.26 6.65
C ARG A 161 10.06 -9.80 6.39
N ILE A 162 10.57 -8.96 7.28
CA ILE A 162 10.75 -7.53 7.04
C ILE A 162 12.25 -7.26 6.97
N TYR A 163 12.70 -6.65 5.89
CA TYR A 163 14.09 -6.22 5.69
C TYR A 163 14.16 -4.70 5.87
N THR A 164 15.24 -4.24 6.51
CA THR A 164 15.56 -2.81 6.61
C THR A 164 16.88 -2.58 5.90
N TYR A 165 16.91 -1.59 5.01
CA TYR A 165 18.07 -1.20 4.21
C TYR A 165 18.47 0.26 4.49
N ASP A 166 19.77 0.51 4.65
CA ASP A 166 20.31 1.84 4.42
C ASP A 166 20.25 2.16 2.92
N VAL A 167 19.95 3.42 2.58
CA VAL A 167 19.89 3.91 1.21
C VAL A 167 20.90 5.02 1.00
N SER A 168 21.84 4.82 0.07
CA SER A 168 22.79 5.86 -0.34
C SER A 168 22.13 6.93 -1.22
N GLU A 169 22.78 8.09 -1.37
CA GLU A 169 22.33 9.16 -2.27
C GLU A 169 22.22 8.71 -3.74
N ASP A 170 23.10 7.82 -4.18
CA ASP A 170 23.03 7.24 -5.52
C ASP A 170 22.05 6.07 -5.62
N GLY A 171 21.30 5.76 -4.55
CA GLY A 171 20.21 4.78 -4.54
C GLY A 171 20.68 3.33 -4.47
N LYS A 172 21.77 3.05 -3.75
CA LYS A 172 22.24 1.71 -3.41
C LYS A 172 21.68 1.25 -2.07
N LEU A 173 21.21 0.01 -2.03
CA LEU A 173 20.66 -0.60 -0.84
C LEU A 173 21.73 -1.41 -0.09
N THR A 174 21.77 -1.28 1.23
CA THR A 174 22.60 -2.12 2.10
C THR A 174 21.75 -2.64 3.25
N GLU A 175 21.58 -3.95 3.35
CA GLU A 175 20.80 -4.56 4.43
C GLU A 175 21.46 -4.25 5.78
N VAL A 176 20.65 -3.82 6.75
CA VAL A 176 21.12 -3.48 8.10
C VAL A 176 20.39 -4.25 9.21
N ALA A 177 19.17 -4.72 8.94
CA ALA A 177 18.40 -5.51 9.88
C ALA A 177 17.37 -6.37 9.16
N VAL A 178 17.05 -7.51 9.76
CA VAL A 178 15.97 -8.40 9.32
C VAL A 178 15.14 -8.78 10.54
N PHE A 179 13.82 -8.72 10.38
CA PHE A 179 12.87 -9.27 11.33
C PHE A 179 12.15 -10.45 10.70
N GLU A 180 12.18 -11.60 11.38
CA GLU A 180 11.41 -12.79 10.99
C GLU A 180 10.07 -12.79 11.71
N ALA A 181 8.98 -12.71 10.95
CA ALA A 181 7.63 -12.84 11.46
C ALA A 181 7.33 -14.32 11.80
N PRO A 182 6.30 -14.61 12.61
CA PRO A 182 5.84 -15.98 12.80
C PRO A 182 5.53 -16.66 11.46
N ALA A 183 5.90 -17.92 11.31
CA ALA A 183 5.72 -18.67 10.07
C ALA A 183 4.26 -18.66 9.59
N GLY A 184 4.06 -18.35 8.30
CA GLY A 184 2.75 -18.24 7.65
C GLY A 184 2.07 -16.89 7.85
N THR A 185 2.77 -15.86 8.35
CA THR A 185 2.21 -14.51 8.50
C THR A 185 1.94 -13.87 7.14
N GLY A 186 2.87 -14.02 6.20
CA GLY A 186 2.86 -13.33 4.92
C GLY A 186 2.86 -11.80 5.06
N PRO A 187 3.95 -11.18 5.55
CA PRO A 187 4.08 -9.73 5.66
C PRO A 187 3.74 -9.02 4.35
N ARG A 188 2.71 -8.16 4.37
CA ARG A 188 2.21 -7.49 3.16
C ARG A 188 2.56 -6.02 3.11
N HIS A 189 1.88 -5.22 3.91
CA HIS A 189 2.08 -3.78 4.05
C HIS A 189 2.28 -3.46 5.53
N LEU A 190 2.96 -2.35 5.82
CA LEU A 190 3.05 -1.79 7.17
C LEU A 190 2.81 -0.28 7.16
N THR A 191 2.46 0.25 8.34
CA THR A 191 2.43 1.69 8.60
C THR A 191 3.11 1.98 9.93
N PHE A 192 3.87 3.08 10.00
CA PHE A 192 4.42 3.56 11.25
C PHE A 192 3.39 4.37 12.04
N HIS A 193 3.42 4.24 13.36
CA HIS A 193 2.74 5.15 14.25
C HIS A 193 3.40 6.54 14.19
N PRO A 194 2.66 7.67 14.31
CA PRO A 194 3.23 9.02 14.29
C PRO A 194 4.27 9.34 15.39
N ASN A 195 4.36 8.49 16.42
CA ASN A 195 5.41 8.59 17.44
C ASN A 195 6.74 7.96 17.02
N GLU A 196 6.77 7.32 15.84
CA GLU A 196 7.94 6.74 15.17
C GLU A 196 8.63 5.59 15.94
N LYS A 197 8.02 5.12 17.03
CA LYS A 197 8.53 4.02 17.87
C LYS A 197 7.89 2.68 17.54
N TYR A 198 6.70 2.71 16.93
CA TYR A 198 5.94 1.52 16.60
C TYR A 198 5.56 1.49 15.12
N ALA A 199 5.47 0.30 14.58
CA ALA A 199 4.87 0.00 13.29
C ALA A 199 3.81 -1.09 13.44
N TYR A 200 2.84 -1.09 12.54
CA TYR A 200 1.79 -2.10 12.47
C TYR A 200 1.95 -2.82 11.13
N LEU A 201 2.30 -4.11 11.21
CA LEU A 201 2.44 -4.98 10.07
C LEU A 201 1.12 -5.72 9.82
N PHE A 202 0.62 -5.70 8.59
CA PHE A 202 -0.49 -6.56 8.19
C PHE A 202 0.05 -7.86 7.55
N GLY A 203 -0.25 -9.00 8.16
CA GLY A 203 -0.08 -10.32 7.56
C GLY A 203 -1.23 -10.63 6.60
N GLU A 204 -0.91 -10.85 5.32
CA GLU A 204 -1.90 -11.21 4.31
C GLU A 204 -2.50 -12.59 4.59
N LEU A 205 -1.63 -13.56 4.90
CA LEU A 205 -1.97 -14.98 4.89
C LEU A 205 -2.62 -15.43 6.20
N ASP A 206 -2.32 -14.77 7.31
CA ASP A 206 -2.89 -15.08 8.62
C ASP A 206 -4.00 -14.13 9.07
N SER A 207 -4.26 -13.06 8.31
CA SER A 207 -5.29 -12.06 8.63
C SER A 207 -5.10 -11.41 10.00
N THR A 208 -3.87 -11.00 10.31
CA THR A 208 -3.55 -10.34 11.59
C THR A 208 -2.78 -9.04 11.43
N VAL A 209 -2.95 -8.14 12.41
CA VAL A 209 -2.04 -7.02 12.61
C VAL A 209 -1.04 -7.38 13.70
N THR A 210 0.25 -7.34 13.36
CA THR A 210 1.37 -7.49 14.30
C THR A 210 1.87 -6.11 14.70
N ILE A 211 1.96 -5.87 16.02
CA ILE A 211 2.48 -4.63 16.61
C ILE A 211 3.98 -4.82 16.78
N LEU A 212 4.76 -3.93 16.17
CA LEU A 212 6.22 -3.97 16.17
C LEU A 212 6.78 -2.71 16.83
N SER A 213 7.74 -2.85 17.74
CA SER A 213 8.62 -1.73 18.11
C SER A 213 9.73 -1.57 17.06
N TYR A 214 10.18 -0.34 16.84
CA TYR A 214 11.24 -0.01 15.88
C TYR A 214 12.39 0.73 16.57
N ASP A 215 13.60 0.17 16.49
CA ASP A 215 14.82 0.81 16.97
C ASP A 215 15.51 1.56 15.83
N LYS A 216 15.35 2.89 15.79
CA LYS A 216 15.98 3.77 14.79
C LYS A 216 17.51 3.71 14.77
N ALA A 217 18.16 3.28 15.86
CA ALA A 217 19.62 3.21 15.89
C ALA A 217 20.14 2.01 15.07
N THR A 218 19.35 0.95 14.98
CA THR A 218 19.74 -0.32 14.36
C THR A 218 18.90 -0.69 13.14
N GLY A 219 17.69 -0.13 13.00
CA GLY A 219 16.72 -0.50 11.97
C GLY A 219 15.95 -1.79 12.30
N GLN A 220 16.12 -2.31 13.52
CA GLN A 220 15.54 -3.58 13.95
C GLN A 220 14.09 -3.41 14.39
N PHE A 221 13.24 -4.37 14.00
CA PHE A 221 11.90 -4.54 14.56
C PHE A 221 11.88 -5.61 15.65
N SER A 222 11.01 -5.45 16.63
CA SER A 222 10.68 -6.48 17.63
C SER A 222 9.16 -6.59 17.80
N GLN A 223 8.64 -7.81 17.90
CA GLN A 223 7.21 -8.04 18.06
C GLN A 223 6.75 -7.83 19.50
N GLU A 224 5.72 -6.99 19.66
CA GLU A 224 5.13 -6.65 20.95
C GLU A 224 3.74 -7.27 21.15
N GLY A 225 3.03 -7.52 20.05
CA GLY A 225 1.67 -8.05 20.09
C GLY A 225 1.14 -8.43 18.71
N LYS A 226 -0.01 -9.09 18.71
CA LYS A 226 -0.68 -9.55 17.49
C LYS A 226 -2.19 -9.62 17.74
N ILE A 227 -2.98 -9.20 16.77
CA ILE A 227 -4.45 -9.18 16.87
C ILE A 227 -5.08 -9.60 15.54
N SER A 228 -6.14 -10.42 15.60
CA SER A 228 -6.91 -10.82 14.42
C SER A 228 -7.66 -9.63 13.82
N THR A 229 -7.77 -9.60 12.48
CA THR A 229 -8.59 -8.64 11.75
C THR A 229 -9.98 -9.19 11.38
N LEU A 230 -10.29 -10.40 11.85
CA LEU A 230 -11.51 -11.12 11.54
C LEU A 230 -12.31 -11.45 12.81
N PRO A 231 -13.65 -11.52 12.72
CA PRO A 231 -14.49 -12.12 13.74
C PRO A 231 -14.06 -13.56 14.05
N GLU A 232 -14.21 -13.98 15.32
CA GLU A 232 -13.79 -15.31 15.78
C GLU A 232 -14.50 -16.46 15.05
N ASP A 233 -15.70 -16.23 14.54
CA ASP A 233 -16.55 -17.21 13.84
C ASP A 233 -16.36 -17.22 12.32
N TYR A 234 -15.46 -16.39 11.77
CA TYR A 234 -15.14 -16.40 10.35
C TYR A 234 -14.00 -17.37 10.04
N HIS A 235 -14.28 -18.37 9.21
CA HIS A 235 -13.34 -19.45 8.87
C HIS A 235 -13.15 -19.67 7.36
N ASP A 236 -13.80 -18.84 6.54
CA ASP A 236 -13.65 -18.86 5.09
C ASP A 236 -12.34 -18.16 4.67
N PHE A 237 -12.04 -18.22 3.37
CA PHE A 237 -10.86 -17.56 2.81
C PHE A 237 -10.83 -16.06 3.15
N ASN A 238 -9.68 -15.58 3.61
CA ASN A 238 -9.40 -14.16 3.74
C ASN A 238 -7.94 -13.86 3.40
N GLY A 239 -7.71 -12.69 2.81
CA GLY A 239 -6.38 -12.12 2.60
C GLY A 239 -6.33 -10.67 3.05
N GLY A 240 -5.47 -10.37 4.02
CA GLY A 240 -5.20 -9.00 4.45
C GLY A 240 -4.66 -8.14 3.31
N ALA A 241 -5.01 -6.85 3.24
CA ALA A 241 -4.62 -5.98 2.14
C ALA A 241 -4.01 -4.65 2.61
N ALA A 242 -4.77 -3.56 2.60
CA ALA A 242 -4.26 -2.24 2.97
C ALA A 242 -4.32 -2.02 4.48
N ILE A 243 -3.41 -1.20 5.00
CA ILE A 243 -3.33 -0.79 6.39
C ILE A 243 -3.01 0.72 6.43
N ARG A 244 -3.78 1.49 7.21
CA ARG A 244 -3.64 2.95 7.33
C ARG A 244 -3.85 3.37 8.78
N ILE A 245 -3.09 4.34 9.25
CA ILE A 245 -3.28 4.96 10.58
C ILE A 245 -3.59 6.45 10.42
N THR A 246 -4.38 6.99 11.34
CA THR A 246 -4.62 8.44 11.41
C THR A 246 -3.37 9.21 11.82
N SER A 247 -3.30 10.46 11.38
CA SER A 247 -2.23 11.42 11.67
C SER A 247 -2.05 11.68 13.16
N ASP A 248 -3.12 11.56 13.95
CA ASP A 248 -3.10 11.66 15.41
C ASP A 248 -2.71 10.36 16.12
N GLY A 249 -2.51 9.28 15.35
CA GLY A 249 -2.08 7.96 15.83
C GLY A 249 -3.14 7.15 16.55
N LYS A 250 -4.39 7.64 16.67
CA LYS A 250 -5.39 7.02 17.55
C LYS A 250 -6.18 5.88 16.93
N PHE A 251 -6.21 5.78 15.60
CA PHE A 251 -7.04 4.78 14.92
C PHE A 251 -6.30 4.12 13.76
N LEU A 252 -6.38 2.80 13.70
CA LEU A 252 -5.80 1.97 12.65
C LEU A 252 -6.93 1.28 11.87
N TYR A 253 -6.81 1.29 10.55
CA TYR A 253 -7.77 0.73 9.62
C TYR A 253 -7.07 -0.33 8.77
N VAL A 254 -7.75 -1.45 8.51
CA VAL A 254 -7.25 -2.52 7.64
C VAL A 254 -8.35 -3.07 6.75
N SER A 255 -8.02 -3.47 5.51
CA SER A 255 -8.99 -4.10 4.60
C SER A 255 -8.77 -5.60 4.43
N ASN A 256 -9.86 -6.35 4.44
CA ASN A 256 -9.90 -7.81 4.37
C ASN A 256 -10.55 -8.26 3.06
N ARG A 257 -9.83 -9.01 2.21
CA ARG A 257 -10.36 -9.56 0.94
C ARG A 257 -10.87 -10.97 1.17
N GLY A 258 -12.15 -11.23 0.90
CA GLY A 258 -12.83 -12.47 1.30
C GLY A 258 -13.93 -12.16 2.30
N HIS A 259 -13.56 -11.73 3.52
CA HIS A 259 -14.53 -11.15 4.46
C HIS A 259 -15.11 -9.83 3.92
N ASN A 260 -14.40 -9.16 3.02
CA ASN A 260 -14.85 -7.94 2.34
C ASN A 260 -15.26 -6.82 3.31
N SER A 261 -14.39 -6.57 4.30
CA SER A 261 -14.60 -5.58 5.36
C SER A 261 -13.44 -4.61 5.52
N ILE A 262 -13.72 -3.49 6.17
CA ILE A 262 -12.73 -2.63 6.83
C ILE A 262 -12.83 -2.90 8.33
N THR A 263 -11.72 -3.30 8.95
CA THR A 263 -11.62 -3.44 10.41
C THR A 263 -10.94 -2.21 10.98
N VAL A 264 -11.50 -1.70 12.08
CA VAL A 264 -11.02 -0.52 12.78
C VAL A 264 -10.55 -0.94 14.17
N PHE A 265 -9.38 -0.45 14.54
CA PHE A 265 -8.82 -0.58 15.87
C PHE A 265 -8.62 0.80 16.50
N THR A 266 -8.83 0.90 17.80
CA THR A 266 -8.24 2.00 18.58
C THR A 266 -6.80 1.66 18.91
N VAL A 267 -5.97 2.69 18.94
CA VAL A 267 -4.58 2.63 19.34
C VAL A 267 -4.47 3.34 20.68
N ASN A 268 -3.78 2.74 21.65
CA ASN A 268 -3.53 3.41 22.93
C ASN A 268 -2.56 4.59 22.77
N ASN A 269 -2.50 5.47 23.77
CA ASN A 269 -1.67 6.67 23.71
C ASN A 269 -0.17 6.41 23.49
N ASP A 270 0.32 5.22 23.88
CA ASP A 270 1.73 4.84 23.72
C ASP A 270 2.02 4.22 22.34
N GLY A 271 0.99 3.86 21.57
CA GLY A 271 1.11 3.22 20.25
C GLY A 271 1.35 1.70 20.30
N ASN A 272 1.54 1.12 21.48
CA ASN A 272 1.98 -0.27 21.62
C ASN A 272 0.85 -1.29 21.82
N CYS A 273 -0.41 -0.86 21.81
CA CYS A 273 -1.56 -1.74 21.98
C CYS A 273 -2.71 -1.33 21.06
N LEU A 274 -3.31 -2.33 20.44
CA LEU A 274 -4.51 -2.20 19.61
C LEU A 274 -5.70 -2.82 20.32
N SER A 275 -6.87 -2.20 20.20
CA SER A 275 -8.14 -2.78 20.63
C SER A 275 -9.14 -2.73 19.49
N PHE A 276 -9.82 -3.86 19.24
CA PHE A 276 -10.87 -3.92 18.24
C PHE A 276 -11.96 -2.89 18.54
N LEU A 277 -12.38 -2.14 17.52
CA LEU A 277 -13.44 -1.14 17.62
C LEU A 277 -14.64 -1.53 16.76
N GLN A 278 -14.40 -1.80 15.48
CA GLN A 278 -15.47 -1.99 14.51
C GLN A 278 -15.00 -2.94 13.40
N ASN A 279 -15.91 -3.77 12.90
CA ASN A 279 -15.81 -4.36 11.58
C ASN A 279 -17.00 -3.86 10.76
N ILE A 280 -16.75 -3.29 9.59
CA ILE A 280 -17.78 -2.78 8.70
C ILE A 280 -17.61 -3.36 7.31
N GLU A 281 -18.71 -3.77 6.67
CA GLU A 281 -18.70 -4.21 5.28
C GLU A 281 -18.17 -3.11 4.36
N SER A 282 -17.25 -3.47 3.47
CA SER A 282 -16.65 -2.56 2.49
C SER A 282 -17.62 -2.17 1.36
N GLN A 283 -18.74 -2.90 1.22
CA GLN A 283 -19.77 -2.72 0.19
C GLN A 283 -19.27 -2.98 -1.25
N GLY A 284 -18.35 -3.93 -1.40
CA GLY A 284 -17.91 -4.49 -2.67
C GLY A 284 -17.08 -5.76 -2.44
N ASP A 285 -16.57 -6.35 -3.52
CA ASP A 285 -15.79 -7.58 -3.48
C ASP A 285 -14.29 -7.32 -3.67
N PHE A 286 -13.47 -7.91 -2.79
CA PHE A 286 -12.02 -7.74 -2.73
C PHE A 286 -11.58 -6.27 -2.56
N PRO A 287 -11.79 -5.64 -1.38
CA PRO A 287 -11.30 -4.30 -1.06
C PRO A 287 -9.77 -4.27 -0.95
N ARG A 288 -9.08 -4.14 -2.09
CA ARG A 288 -7.61 -4.30 -2.17
C ARG A 288 -6.85 -3.08 -1.68
N ASP A 289 -7.42 -1.90 -1.81
CA ASP A 289 -6.84 -0.69 -1.22
C ASP A 289 -7.94 0.30 -0.84
N PHE A 290 -7.64 1.09 0.17
CA PHE A 290 -8.43 2.23 0.59
C PHE A 290 -7.47 3.29 1.13
N ASN A 291 -7.96 4.53 1.20
CA ASN A 291 -7.20 5.60 1.81
C ASN A 291 -8.11 6.60 2.53
N LEU A 292 -7.55 7.28 3.52
CA LEU A 292 -8.18 8.42 4.16
C LEU A 292 -8.01 9.63 3.23
N ASP A 293 -9.01 10.50 3.20
CA ASP A 293 -8.86 11.80 2.56
C ASP A 293 -7.88 12.69 3.36
N PRO A 294 -7.35 13.79 2.77
CA PRO A 294 -6.41 14.69 3.44
C PRO A 294 -6.92 15.29 4.76
N THR A 295 -8.23 15.39 4.95
CA THR A 295 -8.81 15.87 6.23
C THR A 295 -9.04 14.75 7.24
N GLU A 296 -8.84 13.49 6.86
CA GLU A 296 -9.14 12.27 7.61
C GLU A 296 -10.60 12.14 8.06
N LYS A 297 -11.54 12.81 7.39
CA LYS A 297 -12.97 12.73 7.71
C LYS A 297 -13.70 11.70 6.85
N PHE A 298 -13.05 11.20 5.81
CA PHE A 298 -13.60 10.27 4.85
C PHE A 298 -12.60 9.16 4.53
N ILE A 299 -13.14 8.01 4.16
CA ILE A 299 -12.38 6.91 3.57
C ILE A 299 -13.00 6.55 2.23
N VAL A 300 -12.14 6.41 1.21
CA VAL A 300 -12.53 5.87 -0.10
C VAL A 300 -11.88 4.50 -0.26
N CYS A 301 -12.71 3.49 -0.51
CA CYS A 301 -12.31 2.08 -0.65
C CYS A 301 -12.58 1.60 -2.07
N GLY A 302 -11.55 1.03 -2.72
CA GLY A 302 -11.64 0.46 -4.07
C GLY A 302 -11.77 -1.07 -4.05
N HIS A 303 -12.66 -1.58 -4.88
CA HIS A 303 -12.96 -3.02 -4.96
C HIS A 303 -12.48 -3.61 -6.28
N GLN A 304 -11.65 -4.64 -6.20
CA GLN A 304 -11.02 -5.23 -7.37
C GLN A 304 -12.02 -5.99 -8.25
N LYS A 305 -13.02 -6.64 -7.64
CA LYS A 305 -13.87 -7.64 -8.33
C LYS A 305 -15.29 -7.17 -8.61
N SER A 306 -15.70 -6.04 -8.06
CA SER A 306 -17.06 -5.50 -8.19
C SER A 306 -17.13 -4.11 -8.86
N ASP A 307 -16.00 -3.59 -9.33
CA ASP A 307 -15.90 -2.36 -10.14
C ASP A 307 -16.55 -1.12 -9.52
N ASN A 308 -16.46 -0.97 -8.19
CA ASN A 308 -17.05 0.15 -7.45
C ASN A 308 -16.11 0.72 -6.39
N LEU A 309 -16.32 2.01 -6.07
CA LEU A 309 -15.79 2.66 -4.88
C LEU A 309 -16.88 2.79 -3.81
N SER A 310 -16.49 2.59 -2.56
CA SER A 310 -17.29 2.95 -1.40
C SER A 310 -16.72 4.16 -0.68
N LEU A 311 -17.59 5.08 -0.28
CA LEU A 311 -17.27 6.26 0.50
C LEU A 311 -17.84 6.09 1.92
N PHE A 312 -16.97 6.25 2.92
CA PHE A 312 -17.32 6.25 4.32
C PHE A 312 -17.01 7.61 4.94
N GLU A 313 -17.85 8.06 5.87
CA GLU A 313 -17.53 9.15 6.79
C GLU A 313 -16.92 8.56 8.05
N ARG A 314 -15.78 9.11 8.48
CA ARG A 314 -15.07 8.77 9.70
C ARG A 314 -15.48 9.75 10.80
N ASN A 315 -15.87 9.22 11.96
CA ASN A 315 -15.97 10.02 13.16
C ASN A 315 -14.56 10.29 13.72
N GLU A 316 -14.10 11.53 13.72
CA GLU A 316 -12.74 11.89 14.16
C GLU A 316 -12.47 11.57 15.64
N LEU A 317 -13.51 11.57 16.47
CA LEU A 317 -13.40 11.34 17.91
C LEU A 317 -13.45 9.86 18.28
N THR A 318 -14.27 9.07 17.58
CA THR A 318 -14.47 7.65 17.90
C THR A 318 -13.74 6.71 16.96
N GLY A 319 -13.32 7.18 15.78
CA GLY A 319 -12.70 6.38 14.73
C GLY A 319 -13.67 5.56 13.89
N GLU A 320 -14.94 5.46 14.30
CA GLU A 320 -15.95 4.65 13.62
C GLU A 320 -16.25 5.16 12.22
N LEU A 321 -16.55 4.23 11.33
CA LEU A 321 -16.94 4.49 9.95
C LEU A 321 -18.44 4.34 9.78
N LYS A 322 -19.01 5.22 8.96
CA LYS A 322 -20.38 5.15 8.49
C LYS A 322 -20.40 5.22 6.98
N LEU A 323 -21.06 4.26 6.34
CA LEU A 323 -21.26 4.26 4.88
C LEU A 323 -22.04 5.52 4.44
N ILE A 324 -21.54 6.17 3.39
CA ILE A 324 -22.23 7.26 2.69
C ILE A 324 -22.78 6.75 1.35
N SER A 325 -21.95 6.10 0.55
CA SER A 325 -22.33 5.55 -0.77
C SER A 325 -21.40 4.40 -1.17
N SER A 326 -21.85 3.55 -2.09
CA SER A 326 -21.08 2.42 -2.64
C SER A 326 -21.33 2.16 -4.14
N ASP A 327 -22.00 3.10 -4.81
CA ASP A 327 -22.49 2.99 -6.18
C ASP A 327 -21.61 3.72 -7.21
N PHE A 328 -20.51 4.33 -6.77
CA PHE A 328 -19.61 5.04 -7.68
C PHE A 328 -18.77 4.02 -8.46
N TYR A 329 -19.01 3.91 -9.76
CA TYR A 329 -18.28 3.01 -10.64
C TYR A 329 -16.78 3.36 -10.69
N ALA A 330 -15.92 2.36 -10.58
CA ALA A 330 -14.48 2.45 -10.84
C ALA A 330 -13.95 1.05 -11.22
N PRO A 331 -13.52 0.84 -12.48
CA PRO A 331 -13.19 -0.50 -12.97
C PRO A 331 -11.91 -1.04 -12.35
N GLU A 332 -11.96 -2.26 -11.82
CA GLU A 332 -10.82 -3.04 -11.33
C GLU A 332 -9.89 -2.27 -10.37
N CYS A 333 -10.45 -1.39 -9.53
CA CYS A 333 -9.68 -0.49 -8.68
C CYS A 333 -8.91 -1.24 -7.58
N VAL A 334 -7.61 -1.00 -7.49
CA VAL A 334 -6.69 -1.68 -6.56
C VAL A 334 -5.69 -0.76 -5.87
N CYS A 335 -5.69 0.55 -6.18
CA CYS A 335 -4.92 1.57 -5.48
C CYS A 335 -5.73 2.87 -5.38
N VAL A 336 -5.79 3.47 -4.19
CA VAL A 336 -6.47 4.75 -3.93
C VAL A 336 -5.46 5.77 -3.40
N LEU A 337 -5.17 6.78 -4.20
CA LEU A 337 -4.20 7.83 -3.88
C LEU A 337 -4.87 9.20 -3.91
N PHE A 338 -4.90 9.90 -2.78
CA PHE A 338 -5.33 11.31 -2.76
C PHE A 338 -4.20 12.21 -3.26
N ASP A 339 -4.60 13.28 -3.95
CA ASP A 339 -3.75 14.39 -4.37
C ASP A 339 -3.57 15.40 -3.22
#